data_AF-A0A2S6U8V7-F1
#
_entry.id   AF-A0A2S6U8V7-F1
#
_cell.length_a   1.000
_cell.length_b   1.000
_cell.length_c   1.000
_cell.angle_alpha   90.00
_cell.angle_beta   90.00
_cell.angle_gamma   90.00
#
_symmetry.space_group_name_H-M   'P 1'
#
loop_
_entity.id
_entity.type
_entity.pdbx_description
1 polymer ?
#
loop_
_entity_poly.entity_id
_entity_poly.type
_entity_poly.pdbx_seq_one_letter_code
_entity_poly.pdbx_strand_id
1 'polypeptide(L)'
;DIQPRLVDMSSDAQWRQANIRVQLHIPVAGYAATKEMRRLRAALKRAQDRGVDLCLVTFPVGGTYRAVAGKFPIFAEIRAFYKNIAAGIGATHLDLWDAYDDRYFANVDHLNQDGSRRLTREIRRRCQI
;
A
#
# COMPACT_ATOMS: atom_id res chain seq x y z
N ASP A 1 -1.71 26.41 -3.02
CA ASP A 1 -2.58 25.67 -2.08
C ASP A 1 -1.79 24.58 -1.36
N ILE A 2 -1.57 24.76 -0.06
CA ILE A 2 -0.93 23.74 0.78
C ILE A 2 -2.05 22.84 1.30
N GLN A 3 -2.12 21.60 0.81
CA GLN A 3 -3.01 20.62 1.43
C GLN A 3 -2.52 20.36 2.86
N PRO A 4 -3.42 20.33 3.86
CA PRO A 4 -3.04 20.03 5.24
C PRO A 4 -2.37 18.65 5.31
N ARG A 5 -1.31 18.54 6.11
CA ARG A 5 -0.60 17.28 6.32
C ARG A 5 -1.25 16.50 7.45
N LEU A 6 -1.00 15.19 7.50
CA LEU A 6 -1.47 14.33 8.59
C LEU A 6 -1.03 14.89 9.96
N VAL A 7 0.21 15.37 10.06
CA VAL A 7 0.76 15.98 11.29
C VAL A 7 0.08 17.29 11.70
N ASP A 8 -0.64 17.95 10.80
CA ASP A 8 -1.36 19.18 11.09
C ASP A 8 -2.80 18.88 11.60
N MET A 9 -3.24 17.62 11.55
CA MET A 9 -4.52 17.17 12.11
C MET A 9 -4.42 16.93 13.63
N SER A 10 -5.51 17.23 14.36
CA SER A 10 -5.60 16.83 15.77
C SER A 10 -5.53 15.31 15.92
N SER A 11 -4.98 14.85 17.05
CA SER A 11 -4.88 13.41 17.37
C SER A 11 -6.22 12.69 17.19
N ASP A 12 -7.31 13.26 17.71
CA ASP A 12 -8.66 12.70 17.59
C ASP A 12 -9.12 12.56 16.14
N ALA A 13 -8.81 13.53 15.29
CA ALA A 13 -9.14 13.48 13.87
C ALA A 13 -8.35 12.38 13.15
N GLN A 14 -7.05 12.25 13.44
CA GLN A 14 -6.21 11.19 12.88
C GLN A 14 -6.74 9.80 13.27
N TRP A 15 -7.01 9.57 14.56
CA TRP A 15 -7.53 8.29 15.04
C TRP A 15 -8.91 7.98 14.50
N ARG A 16 -9.82 8.96 14.43
CA ARG A 16 -11.15 8.77 13.82
C ARG A 16 -11.04 8.37 12.35
N GLN A 17 -10.21 9.08 11.58
CA GLN A 17 -10.02 8.76 10.17
C GLN A 17 -9.38 7.38 10.00
N ALA A 18 -8.34 7.05 10.78
CA ALA A 18 -7.71 5.73 10.73
C ALA A 18 -8.69 4.60 11.00
N ASN A 19 -9.54 4.72 12.02
CA ASN A 19 -10.55 3.70 12.33
C ASN A 19 -11.54 3.49 11.17
N ILE A 20 -12.06 4.57 10.58
CA ILE A 20 -12.99 4.49 9.44
C ILE A 20 -12.28 3.87 8.23
N ARG A 21 -11.11 4.38 7.86
CA ARG A 21 -10.38 3.93 6.66
C ARG A 21 -9.97 2.47 6.77
N VAL A 22 -9.44 2.04 7.91
CA VAL A 22 -9.08 0.64 8.13
C VAL A 22 -10.28 -0.27 7.97
N GLN A 23 -11.43 0.06 8.57
CA GLN A 23 -12.64 -0.76 8.41
C GLN A 23 -13.08 -0.88 6.94
N LEU A 24 -13.04 0.23 6.19
CA LEU A 24 -13.37 0.24 4.77
C LEU A 24 -12.35 -0.53 3.91
N HIS A 25 -11.13 -0.71 4.40
CA HIS A 25 -10.05 -1.39 3.70
C HIS A 25 -9.87 -2.85 4.13
N ILE A 26 -10.67 -3.36 5.08
CA ILE A 26 -10.69 -4.79 5.39
C ILE A 26 -11.17 -5.53 4.13
N PRO A 27 -10.37 -6.45 3.58
CA PRO A 27 -10.79 -7.24 2.44
C PRO A 27 -12.02 -8.08 2.77
N VAL A 28 -12.89 -8.29 1.78
CA VAL A 28 -14.00 -9.24 1.91
C VAL A 28 -13.47 -10.65 2.19
N ALA A 29 -14.25 -11.45 2.93
CA ALA A 29 -13.89 -12.84 3.19
C ALA A 29 -13.64 -13.61 1.88
N GLY A 30 -12.58 -14.42 1.84
CA GLY A 30 -12.20 -15.15 0.62
C GLY A 30 -11.70 -14.24 -0.51
N TYR A 31 -11.20 -13.03 -0.22
CA TYR A 31 -10.72 -12.05 -1.21
C TYR A 31 -9.82 -12.68 -2.30
N ALA A 32 -8.97 -13.64 -1.93
CA ALA A 32 -8.06 -14.33 -2.85
C ALA A 32 -8.78 -15.12 -3.97
N ALA A 33 -10.01 -15.54 -3.73
CA ALA A 33 -10.89 -16.27 -4.64
C ALA A 33 -11.91 -15.38 -5.35
N THR A 34 -11.84 -14.06 -5.20
CA THR A 34 -12.71 -13.13 -5.93
C THR A 34 -12.39 -13.12 -7.43
N LYS A 35 -13.35 -12.68 -8.24
CA LYS A 35 -13.19 -12.55 -9.69
C LYS A 35 -12.12 -11.50 -10.03
N GLU A 36 -12.08 -10.44 -9.25
CA GLU A 36 -11.17 -9.30 -9.33
C GLU A 36 -9.73 -9.78 -9.09
N MET A 37 -9.52 -10.59 -8.04
CA MET A 37 -8.20 -11.13 -7.76
C MET A 37 -7.73 -12.14 -8.81
N ARG A 38 -8.63 -12.98 -9.33
CA ARG A 38 -8.28 -13.86 -10.48
C ARG A 38 -7.87 -13.04 -11.70
N ARG A 39 -8.58 -11.95 -12.00
CA ARG A 39 -8.26 -11.04 -13.12
C ARG A 39 -6.91 -10.37 -12.92
N LEU A 40 -6.61 -9.89 -11.72
CA LEU A 40 -5.32 -9.29 -11.39
C LEU A 40 -4.17 -10.28 -11.62
N ARG A 41 -4.23 -11.49 -11.04
CA ARG A 41 -3.20 -12.52 -11.25
C ARG A 41 -2.99 -12.86 -12.71
N ALA A 42 -4.08 -13.03 -13.47
CA ALA A 42 -3.99 -13.32 -14.89
C ALA A 42 -3.38 -12.15 -15.68
N ALA A 43 -3.66 -10.90 -15.32
CA ALA A 43 -3.07 -9.72 -15.95
C ALA A 43 -1.56 -9.62 -15.68
N LEU A 44 -1.15 -9.81 -14.42
CA LEU A 44 0.27 -9.80 -14.03
C LEU A 44 1.04 -10.92 -14.75
N LYS A 45 0.49 -12.14 -14.78
CA LYS A 45 1.11 -13.26 -15.48
C LYS A 45 1.25 -12.98 -16.99
N ARG A 46 0.22 -12.44 -17.64
CA ARG A 46 0.30 -12.07 -19.07
C ARG A 46 1.32 -10.98 -19.34
N ALA A 47 1.50 -10.02 -18.44
CA ALA A 47 2.52 -9.00 -18.58
C ALA A 47 3.92 -9.63 -18.47
N GLN A 48 4.13 -10.51 -17.48
CA GLN A 48 5.36 -11.28 -17.32
C GLN A 48 5.66 -12.16 -18.55
N ASP A 49 4.67 -12.87 -19.09
CA ASP A 49 4.82 -13.71 -20.30
C ASP A 49 5.21 -12.92 -21.55
N ARG A 50 4.93 -11.61 -21.56
CA ARG A 50 5.32 -10.68 -22.64
C ARG A 50 6.67 -10.02 -22.40
N GLY A 51 7.41 -10.45 -21.37
CA GLY A 51 8.71 -9.88 -21.02
C GLY A 51 8.63 -8.49 -20.40
N VAL A 52 7.48 -8.12 -19.80
CA VAL A 52 7.38 -6.87 -19.03
C VAL A 52 7.96 -7.08 -17.64
N ASP A 53 8.95 -6.26 -17.28
CA ASP A 53 9.47 -6.20 -15.92
C ASP A 53 8.42 -5.60 -14.98
N LEU A 54 8.10 -6.35 -13.93
CA LEU A 54 7.06 -5.97 -12.97
C LEU A 54 7.69 -5.69 -11.59
N CYS A 55 7.22 -4.61 -10.97
CA CYS A 55 7.49 -4.29 -9.58
C CYS A 55 6.16 -4.07 -8.85
N LEU A 56 5.85 -4.94 -7.89
CA LEU A 56 4.67 -4.81 -7.04
C LEU A 56 5.05 -4.00 -5.82
N VAL A 57 4.34 -2.90 -5.57
CA VAL A 57 4.64 -1.98 -4.47
C VAL A 57 3.51 -2.02 -3.43
N THR A 58 3.86 -2.32 -2.17
CA THR A 58 2.97 -2.02 -1.04
C THR A 58 3.21 -0.57 -0.64
N PHE A 59 2.21 0.28 -0.80
CA PHE A 59 2.34 1.71 -0.54
C PHE A 59 2.51 2.01 0.97
N PRO A 60 3.23 3.07 1.32
CA PRO A 60 3.32 3.54 2.69
C PRO A 60 1.96 4.06 3.18
N VAL A 61 1.67 3.85 4.46
CA VAL A 61 0.48 4.38 5.16
C VAL A 61 0.92 5.06 6.45
N GLY A 62 0.14 6.00 7.00
CA GLY A 62 0.49 6.75 8.21
C GLY A 62 0.51 5.91 9.48
N GLY A 63 1.19 6.38 10.52
CA GLY A 63 1.41 5.68 11.78
C GLY A 63 0.11 5.28 12.49
N THR A 64 -0.86 6.19 12.57
CA THR A 64 -2.18 5.90 13.16
C THR A 64 -2.95 4.85 12.37
N TYR A 65 -2.87 4.86 11.03
CA TYR A 65 -3.42 3.78 10.20
C TYR A 65 -2.77 2.44 10.52
N ARG A 66 -1.43 2.38 10.58
CA ARG A 66 -0.70 1.15 10.91
C ARG A 66 -1.09 0.61 12.28
N ALA A 67 -1.23 1.49 13.28
CA ALA A 67 -1.63 1.11 14.64
C ALA A 67 -3.03 0.49 14.69
N VAL A 68 -3.99 1.02 13.94
CA VAL A 68 -5.34 0.45 13.85
C VAL A 68 -5.34 -0.83 13.01
N ALA A 69 -4.70 -0.83 11.84
CA ALA A 69 -4.61 -1.98 10.93
C ALA A 69 -3.95 -3.19 11.61
N GLY A 70 -2.95 -2.96 12.48
CA GLY A 70 -2.26 -4.00 13.24
C GLY A 70 -3.16 -4.81 14.19
N LYS A 71 -4.38 -4.33 14.47
CA LYS A 71 -5.39 -5.08 15.24
C LYS A 71 -6.08 -6.17 14.41
N PHE A 72 -5.94 -6.15 13.09
CA PHE A 72 -6.59 -7.08 12.18
C PHE A 72 -5.53 -7.90 11.42
N PRO A 73 -5.39 -9.21 11.70
CA PRO A 73 -4.38 -10.08 11.07
C PRO A 73 -4.41 -10.04 9.52
N ILE A 74 -5.60 -9.81 8.95
CA ILE A 74 -5.83 -9.76 7.50
C ILE A 74 -4.92 -8.77 6.75
N PHE A 75 -4.47 -7.68 7.37
CA PHE A 75 -3.54 -6.74 6.72
C PHE A 75 -2.13 -7.31 6.56
N ALA A 76 -1.67 -8.10 7.53
CA ALA A 76 -0.40 -8.81 7.41
C ALA A 76 -0.53 -9.95 6.37
N GLU A 77 -1.64 -10.68 6.42
CA GLU A 77 -1.93 -11.76 5.47
C GLU A 77 -1.99 -11.27 4.03
N ILE A 78 -2.67 -10.14 3.74
CA ILE A 78 -2.77 -9.62 2.37
C ILE A 78 -1.43 -9.08 1.85
N ARG A 79 -0.60 -8.50 2.71
CA ARG A 79 0.76 -8.09 2.35
C ARG A 79 1.62 -9.30 1.98
N ALA A 80 1.56 -10.37 2.79
CA ALA A 80 2.24 -11.63 2.49
C ALA A 80 1.70 -12.28 1.20
N PHE A 81 0.39 -12.21 0.97
CA PHE A 81 -0.24 -12.69 -0.25
C PHE A 81 0.29 -11.99 -1.51
N TYR A 82 0.39 -10.66 -1.53
CA TYR A 82 0.97 -9.94 -2.67
C TYR A 82 2.46 -10.18 -2.85
N LYS A 83 3.22 -10.33 -1.75
CA LYS A 83 4.62 -10.78 -1.80
C LYS A 83 4.75 -12.13 -2.51
N ASN A 84 3.87 -13.08 -2.18
CA ASN A 84 3.86 -14.40 -2.80
C ASN A 84 3.45 -14.35 -4.28
N ILE A 85 2.51 -13.47 -4.66
CA ILE A 85 2.19 -13.23 -6.08
C ILE A 85 3.42 -12.76 -6.83
N ALA A 86 4.13 -11.76 -6.31
CA ALA A 86 5.33 -11.22 -6.95
C ALA A 86 6.40 -12.31 -7.13
N ALA A 87 6.67 -13.08 -6.07
CA ALA A 87 7.62 -14.19 -6.11
C ALA A 87 7.23 -15.25 -7.17
N GLY A 88 5.94 -15.61 -7.25
CA GLY A 88 5.44 -16.60 -8.20
C GLY A 88 5.53 -16.19 -9.67
N ILE A 89 5.74 -14.90 -9.97
CA ILE A 89 5.96 -14.39 -11.33
C ILE A 89 7.37 -13.81 -11.52
N GLY A 90 8.29 -14.02 -10.58
CA GLY A 90 9.65 -13.47 -10.65
C GLY A 90 9.72 -11.94 -10.58
N ALA A 91 8.67 -11.28 -10.08
CA ALA A 91 8.63 -9.83 -9.94
C ALA A 91 9.25 -9.37 -8.61
N THR A 92 9.77 -8.15 -8.60
CA THR A 92 10.20 -7.50 -7.35
C THR A 92 8.97 -7.13 -6.52
N HIS A 93 9.01 -7.43 -5.21
CA HIS A 93 8.05 -6.88 -4.25
C HIS A 93 8.73 -5.84 -3.37
N LEU A 94 8.29 -4.60 -3.52
CA LEU A 94 8.77 -3.46 -2.76
C LEU A 94 7.75 -3.11 -1.67
N ASP A 95 8.00 -3.56 -0.46
CA ASP A 95 7.16 -3.22 0.69
C ASP A 95 7.62 -1.93 1.35
N LEU A 96 6.79 -0.88 1.26
CA LEU A 96 7.06 0.45 1.86
C LEU A 96 6.06 0.77 2.97
N TRP A 97 5.28 -0.20 3.45
CA TRP A 97 4.18 -0.02 4.40
C TRP A 97 4.47 0.95 5.56
N ASP A 98 5.66 0.86 6.16
CA ASP A 98 6.12 1.64 7.30
C ASP A 98 7.32 2.55 7.01
N ALA A 99 7.70 2.72 5.75
CA ALA A 99 8.95 3.39 5.38
C ALA A 99 8.92 4.93 5.52
N TYR A 100 7.77 5.52 5.85
CA TYR A 100 7.54 6.97 5.83
C TYR A 100 7.01 7.48 7.17
N ASP A 101 7.58 8.60 7.62
CA ASP A 101 7.09 9.41 8.74
C ASP A 101 5.77 10.14 8.36
N ASP A 102 4.94 10.43 9.35
CA ASP A 102 3.61 11.05 9.17
C ASP A 102 3.65 12.43 8.48
N ARG A 103 4.78 13.14 8.54
CA ARG A 103 4.97 14.42 7.81
C ARG A 103 4.87 14.30 6.28
N TYR A 104 5.03 13.09 5.73
CA TYR A 104 4.94 12.84 4.29
C TYR A 104 3.52 12.50 3.82
N PHE A 105 2.54 12.57 4.72
CA PHE A 105 1.17 12.21 4.45
C PHE A 105 0.26 13.44 4.41
N ALA A 106 -0.71 13.42 3.50
CA ALA A 106 -1.83 14.36 3.48
C ALA A 106 -2.91 13.91 4.47
N ASN A 107 -3.04 12.59 4.67
CA ASN A 107 -3.95 11.98 5.64
C ASN A 107 -3.47 10.57 5.99
N VAL A 108 -4.24 9.81 6.77
CA VAL A 108 -3.81 8.52 7.34
C VAL A 108 -3.35 7.46 6.32
N ASP A 109 -3.75 7.55 5.04
CA ASP A 109 -3.46 6.55 4.02
C ASP A 109 -3.05 7.13 2.65
N HIS A 110 -2.83 8.44 2.55
CA HIS A 110 -2.37 9.10 1.33
C HIS A 110 -1.16 9.99 1.59
N LEU A 111 -0.15 9.86 0.73
CA LEU A 111 1.00 10.74 0.73
C LEU A 111 0.61 12.16 0.30
N ASN A 112 1.29 13.16 0.87
CA ASN A 112 1.28 14.52 0.34
C ASN A 112 2.22 14.64 -0.87
N GLN A 113 2.39 15.85 -1.39
CA GLN A 113 3.22 16.09 -2.58
C GLN A 113 4.69 15.70 -2.37
N ASP A 114 5.25 15.98 -1.19
CA ASP A 114 6.64 15.66 -0.88
C ASP A 114 6.84 14.17 -0.64
N GLY A 115 5.89 13.53 0.05
CA GLY A 115 5.82 12.08 0.18
C GLY A 115 5.75 11.39 -1.19
N SER A 116 4.88 11.86 -2.07
CA SER A 116 4.73 11.33 -3.44
C SER A 116 6.03 11.48 -4.24
N ARG A 117 6.67 12.66 -4.21
CA ARG A 117 7.96 12.89 -4.88
C ARG A 117 9.06 11.96 -4.37
N ARG A 118 9.10 11.71 -3.06
CA ARG A 118 10.04 10.77 -2.44
C ARG A 118 9.75 9.33 -2.87
N LEU A 119 8.48 8.91 -2.83
CA LEU A 119 8.03 7.59 -3.25
C LEU A 119 8.41 7.30 -4.71
N THR A 120 8.15 8.24 -5.62
CA THR A 120 8.51 8.07 -7.03
C THR A 120 10.00 7.82 -7.23
N ARG A 121 10.86 8.60 -6.56
CA ARG A 121 12.33 8.40 -6.63
C ARG A 121 12.74 7.05 -6.07
N GLU A 122 12.12 6.62 -4.97
CA GLU A 122 12.43 5.34 -4.34
C GLU A 122 12.00 4.16 -5.20
N ILE A 123 10.80 4.19 -5.78
CA ILE A 123 10.30 3.16 -6.70
C ILE A 123 11.22 3.07 -7.92
N ARG A 124 11.52 4.19 -8.59
CA ARG A 124 12.44 4.20 -9.75
C ARG A 124 13.78 3.55 -9.45
N ARG A 125 14.39 3.96 -8.32
CA ARG A 125 15.69 3.43 -7.90
C ARG A 125 15.65 1.93 -7.56
N ARG A 126 14.62 1.46 -6.84
CA ARG A 126 14.57 0.10 -6.29
C ARG A 126 13.93 -0.92 -7.22
N CYS A 127 13.05 -0.48 -8.12
CA CYS A 127 12.44 -1.30 -9.15
C CYS A 127 13.20 -1.22 -10.49
N GLN A 128 14.23 -0.36 -10.60
CA GLN A 128 15.02 -0.16 -11.82
C GLN A 128 14.17 0.29 -13.03
N ILE A 129 13.21 1.20 -12.78
CA ILE A 129 12.29 1.77 -13.79
C ILE A 129 12.44 3.29 -13.95
#